data_AF-A0A935Z1B0-F1
#
_entry.id   AF-A0A935Z1B0-F1
#
_cell.length_a   1.000
_cell.length_b   1.000
_cell.length_c   1.000
_cell.angle_alpha   90.00
_cell.angle_beta   90.00
_cell.angle_gamma   90.00
#
_symmetry.space_group_name_H-M   'P 1'
#
loop_
_entity.id
_entity.type
_entity.pdbx_description
1 polymer ?
#
loop_
_entity_poly.entity_id
_entity_poly.type
_entity_poly.pdbx_seq_one_letter_code
_entity_poly.pdbx_strand_id
1 'polypeptide(L)'
;MSSVSVAEIVSKLKTVFGLNHSQIANLIGVSHRVLRDYIYARAFPSSMLSYLQWWQLANEVERSISVDIKPGLKSVRVNGKTLLTWLFEKDPTSIIDACKEINNKLSKNPPKTPSVNEQRLTARLHSVMS
;
A
#
# COMPACT_ATOMS: atom_id res chain seq x y z
N MET A 1 0.73 -12.53 24.43
CA MET A 1 0.41 -11.72 23.24
C MET A 1 1.51 -10.70 23.07
N SER A 2 2.27 -10.76 21.98
CA SER A 2 3.37 -9.81 21.73
C SER A 2 2.78 -8.41 21.53
N SER A 3 3.23 -7.43 22.32
CA SER A 3 2.85 -6.03 22.17
C SER A 3 3.44 -5.50 20.87
N VAL A 4 2.61 -5.25 19.85
CA VAL A 4 3.06 -4.70 18.57
C VAL A 4 3.28 -3.20 18.70
N SER A 5 4.46 -2.73 18.32
CA SER A 5 4.83 -1.31 18.32
C SER A 5 4.31 -0.56 17.08
N VAL A 6 4.19 0.77 17.17
CA VAL A 6 3.84 1.63 16.01
C VAL A 6 4.86 1.46 14.88
N ALA A 7 6.14 1.28 15.20
CA ALA A 7 7.19 1.08 14.21
C ALA A 7 6.97 -0.22 13.41
N GLU A 8 6.62 -1.33 14.08
CA GLU A 8 6.27 -2.58 13.42
C GLU A 8 5.06 -2.40 12.52
N ILE A 9 4.01 -1.73 13.01
CA ILE A 9 2.78 -1.48 12.24
C ILE A 9 3.09 -0.70 10.97
N VAL A 10 3.83 0.39 11.10
CA VAL A 10 4.26 1.20 9.95
C VAL A 10 5.06 0.36 8.97
N SER A 11 6.00 -0.46 9.44
CA SER A 11 6.81 -1.35 8.60
C SER A 11 5.94 -2.32 7.80
N LYS A 12 4.95 -2.94 8.45
CA LYS A 12 4.02 -3.88 7.80
C LYS A 12 3.18 -3.20 6.72
N LEU A 13 2.63 -2.02 7.01
CA LEU A 13 1.83 -1.26 6.04
C LEU A 13 2.66 -0.85 4.81
N LYS A 14 3.93 -0.47 5.02
CA LYS A 14 4.87 -0.22 3.90
C LYS A 14 5.10 -1.47 3.07
N THR A 15 5.28 -2.62 3.73
CA THR A 15 5.57 -3.89 3.06
C THR A 15 4.37 -4.43 2.29
N VAL A 16 3.18 -4.45 2.88
CA VAL A 16 1.97 -5.04 2.28
C VAL A 16 1.35 -4.12 1.25
N PHE A 17 1.16 -2.85 1.59
CA PHE A 17 0.42 -1.90 0.75
C PHE A 17 1.33 -0.95 -0.05
N GLY A 18 2.64 -0.93 0.22
CA GLY A 18 3.58 -0.06 -0.49
C GLY A 18 3.47 1.41 -0.13
N LEU A 19 2.95 1.72 1.06
CA LEU A 19 2.71 3.09 1.54
C LEU A 19 4.01 3.79 1.94
N ASN A 20 4.01 5.12 1.87
CA ASN A 20 5.03 5.95 2.51
C ASN A 20 4.52 6.52 3.85
N HIS A 21 5.42 7.12 4.64
CA HIS A 21 5.07 7.64 5.97
C HIS A 21 3.99 8.72 5.93
N SER A 22 3.97 9.59 4.92
CA SER A 22 2.92 10.62 4.80
C SER A 22 1.54 10.02 4.55
N GLN A 23 1.47 8.99 3.69
CA GLN A 23 0.23 8.26 3.44
C GLN A 23 -0.26 7.53 4.69
N ILE A 24 0.65 6.88 5.43
CA ILE A 24 0.30 6.21 6.69
C ILE A 24 -0.15 7.23 7.74
N ALA A 25 0.49 8.39 7.83
CA ALA A 25 0.10 9.43 8.77
C ALA A 25 -1.33 9.92 8.50
N ASN A 26 -1.65 10.21 7.24
CA ASN A 26 -2.99 10.58 6.82
C ASN A 26 -4.02 9.48 7.12
N LEU A 27 -3.66 8.22 6.87
CA LEU A 27 -4.50 7.05 7.08
C LEU A 27 -4.86 6.81 8.55
N ILE A 28 -3.98 7.22 9.47
CA ILE A 28 -4.20 7.10 10.91
C ILE A 28 -4.77 8.42 11.50
N GLY A 29 -4.93 9.46 10.67
CA GLY A 29 -5.45 10.76 11.11
C GLY A 29 -4.47 11.58 11.95
N VAL A 30 -3.16 11.39 11.74
CA VAL A 30 -2.10 12.12 12.47
C VAL A 30 -1.19 12.88 11.50
N SER A 31 -0.48 13.90 12.00
CA SER A 31 0.54 14.56 11.19
C SER A 31 1.75 13.65 10.97
N HIS A 32 2.46 13.83 9.84
CA HIS A 32 3.70 13.10 9.56
C HIS A 32 4.75 13.24 10.67
N ARG A 33 4.83 14.41 11.31
CA ARG A 33 5.73 14.64 12.45
C ARG A 33 5.35 13.75 13.64
N VAL A 34 4.07 13.77 14.02
CA VAL A 34 3.54 12.97 15.12
C VAL A 34 3.76 11.48 14.88
N LEU A 35 3.53 10.98 13.66
CA LEU A 35 3.82 9.59 13.31
C LEU A 35 5.30 9.24 13.51
N ARG A 36 6.23 10.12 13.11
CA ARG A 36 7.66 9.89 13.35
C ARG A 36 7.99 9.86 14.83
N ASP A 37 7.41 10.76 15.62
CA ASP A 37 7.63 10.79 17.06
C ASP A 37 7.16 9.47 17.71
N TYR A 38 6.07 8.86 17.23
CA TYR A 38 5.63 7.54 17.68
C TYR A 38 6.55 6.39 17.22
N ILE A 39 7.03 6.42 15.97
CA ILE A 39 7.97 5.40 15.44
C ILE A 39 9.27 5.39 16.25
N TYR A 40 9.80 6.57 16.60
CA TYR A 40 11.03 6.71 17.37
C TYR A 40 10.81 6.69 18.89
N ALA A 41 9.62 6.30 19.35
CA ALA A 41 9.25 6.24 20.77
C ALA A 41 9.49 7.55 21.55
N ARG A 42 9.44 8.70 20.86
CA ARG A 42 9.52 10.05 21.43
C ARG A 42 8.18 10.53 21.99
N ALA A 43 7.10 9.90 21.55
CA ALA A 43 5.75 10.07 22.06
C ALA A 43 4.97 8.76 21.92
N PHE A 44 3.82 8.66 22.56
CA PHE A 44 2.92 7.53 22.44
C PHE A 44 1.56 7.98 21.92
N PRO A 45 0.91 7.18 21.06
CA PRO A 45 -0.43 7.50 20.59
C PRO A 45 -1.42 7.46 21.76
N SER A 46 -2.32 8.43 21.80
CA SER A 46 -3.40 8.46 22.80
C SER A 46 -4.37 7.29 22.66
N SER A 47 -4.45 6.69 21.48
CA SER A 47 -5.22 5.48 21.19
C SER A 47 -4.48 4.60 20.18
N MET A 48 -4.38 3.32 20.49
CA MET A 48 -3.77 2.31 19.62
C MET A 48 -4.79 1.64 18.68
N LEU A 49 -6.08 1.96 18.81
CA LEU A 49 -7.16 1.27 18.09
C LEU A 49 -7.01 1.37 16.58
N SER A 50 -6.82 2.57 16.04
CA SER A 50 -6.65 2.77 14.58
C SER A 50 -5.41 2.06 14.06
N TYR A 51 -4.29 2.12 14.80
CA TYR A 51 -3.06 1.40 14.44
C TYR A 51 -3.30 -0.12 14.37
N LEU A 52 -4.01 -0.69 15.35
CA LEU A 52 -4.30 -2.12 15.42
C LEU A 52 -5.29 -2.56 14.35
N GLN A 53 -6.29 -1.76 14.01
CA GLN A 53 -7.21 -2.05 12.91
C GLN A 53 -6.46 -2.20 11.59
N TRP A 54 -5.55 -1.26 11.29
CA TRP A 54 -4.72 -1.32 10.09
C TRP A 54 -3.71 -2.47 10.12
N TRP A 55 -3.17 -2.80 11.30
CA TRP A 55 -2.33 -3.98 11.48
C TRP A 55 -3.07 -5.28 11.18
N GLN A 56 -4.29 -5.44 11.73
CA GLN A 56 -5.14 -6.60 11.48
C GLN A 56 -5.48 -6.72 10.00
N LEU A 57 -5.86 -5.61 9.35
CA LEU A 57 -6.14 -5.57 7.93
C LEU A 57 -4.92 -6.00 7.10
N ALA A 58 -3.73 -5.49 7.42
CA ALA A 58 -2.50 -5.84 6.70
C ALA A 58 -2.16 -7.33 6.84
N ASN A 59 -2.37 -7.92 8.03
CA ASN A 59 -2.18 -9.34 8.26
C ASN A 59 -3.21 -10.19 7.51
N GLU A 60 -4.47 -9.75 7.47
CA GLU A 60 -5.52 -10.45 6.76
C GLU A 60 -5.25 -10.45 5.25
N VAL A 61 -4.82 -9.31 4.70
CA VAL A 61 -4.42 -9.19 3.30
C VAL A 61 -3.22 -10.09 2.98
N GLU A 62 -2.19 -10.09 3.82
CA GLU A 62 -1.02 -10.97 3.63
C GLU A 62 -1.39 -12.46 3.72
N ARG A 63 -2.32 -12.85 4.59
CA ARG A 63 -2.81 -14.23 4.67
C ARG A 63 -3.68 -14.63 3.49
N SER A 64 -4.57 -13.73 3.07
CA SER A 64 -5.54 -13.99 2.01
C SER A 64 -4.96 -13.89 0.60
N ILE A 65 -3.80 -13.25 0.45
CA ILE A 65 -3.25 -12.92 -0.86
C ILE A 65 -1.81 -13.41 -0.98
N SER A 66 -1.62 -14.39 -1.85
CA SER A 66 -0.31 -15.02 -2.11
C SER A 66 0.56 -14.23 -3.11
N VAL A 67 0.03 -13.17 -3.72
CA VAL A 67 0.66 -12.44 -4.84
C VAL A 67 0.96 -11.01 -4.43
N ASP A 68 2.07 -10.42 -4.88
CA ASP A 68 2.37 -9.02 -4.56
C ASP A 68 1.32 -8.07 -5.15
N ILE A 69 0.52 -7.45 -4.29
CA ILE A 69 -0.54 -6.52 -4.68
C ILE A 69 -0.05 -5.10 -4.90
N LYS A 70 1.19 -4.77 -4.49
CA LYS A 70 1.75 -3.40 -4.62
C LYS A 70 1.69 -2.85 -6.04
N PRO A 71 2.01 -3.64 -7.10
CA PRO A 71 1.87 -3.17 -8.48
C PRO A 71 0.42 -2.81 -8.81
N GLY A 72 -0.55 -3.63 -8.40
CA GLY A 72 -1.98 -3.41 -8.64
C GLY A 72 -2.54 -2.18 -7.90
N LEU A 73 -2.16 -2.00 -6.64
CA LEU A 73 -2.57 -0.85 -5.84
C LEU A 73 -2.06 0.49 -6.41
N LYS A 74 -0.90 0.47 -7.06
CA LYS A 74 -0.28 1.65 -7.69
C LYS A 74 -0.74 1.86 -9.14
N SER A 75 -1.07 0.80 -9.87
CA SER A 75 -1.42 0.87 -11.30
C SER A 75 -2.92 1.05 -11.55
N VAL A 76 -3.78 0.47 -10.72
CA VAL A 76 -5.23 0.59 -10.90
C VAL A 76 -5.65 1.99 -10.46
N ARG A 77 -6.35 2.70 -11.36
CA ARG A 77 -6.96 4.01 -11.06
C ARG A 77 -8.47 3.88 -11.05
N VAL A 78 -9.11 4.45 -10.02
CA VAL A 78 -10.57 4.56 -9.88
C VAL A 78 -10.89 6.04 -9.72
N ASN A 79 -11.74 6.58 -10.60
CA ASN A 79 -12.11 7.99 -10.64
C ASN A 79 -10.89 8.95 -10.64
N GLY A 80 -9.85 8.61 -11.42
CA GLY A 80 -8.64 9.42 -11.55
C GLY A 80 -7.67 9.34 -10.36
N LYS A 81 -8.04 8.69 -9.26
CA LYS A 81 -7.18 8.42 -8.09
C LYS A 81 -6.61 7.01 -8.19
N THR A 82 -5.44 6.75 -7.60
CA THR A 82 -4.97 5.36 -7.46
C THR A 82 -5.97 4.59 -6.60
N LEU A 83 -6.12 3.29 -6.85
CA LEU A 83 -7.04 2.43 -6.10
C LEU A 83 -6.74 2.51 -4.60
N LEU A 84 -5.46 2.58 -4.26
CA LEU A 84 -4.99 2.84 -2.91
C LEU A 84 -5.59 4.14 -2.32
N THR A 85 -5.49 5.26 -3.04
CA THR A 85 -6.05 6.55 -2.59
C THR A 85 -7.57 6.56 -2.57
N TRP A 86 -8.23 5.89 -3.52
CA TRP A 86 -9.68 5.75 -3.56
C TRP A 86 -10.21 4.91 -2.40
N LEU A 87 -9.50 3.84 -2.05
CA LEU A 87 -9.80 2.97 -0.91
C LEU A 87 -9.66 3.69 0.43
N PHE A 88 -8.76 4.68 0.53
CA PHE A 88 -8.63 5.51 1.75
C PHE A 88 -9.80 6.47 1.98
N GLU A 89 -10.64 6.70 0.97
CA GLU A 89 -11.87 7.50 1.09
C GLU A 89 -13.09 6.63 1.39
N LYS A 90 -12.91 5.31 1.50
CA LYS A 90 -13.95 4.30 1.75
C LYS A 90 -13.70 3.53 3.04
N ASP A 91 -14.69 2.73 3.43
CA ASP A 91 -14.65 1.92 4.64
C ASP A 91 -13.52 0.86 4.57
N PRO A 92 -12.79 0.59 5.68
CA PRO A 92 -11.71 -0.40 5.73
C PRO A 92 -12.11 -1.79 5.24
N THR A 93 -13.37 -2.20 5.38
CA THR A 93 -13.86 -3.50 4.88
C THR A 93 -13.80 -3.61 3.36
N SER A 94 -14.01 -2.51 2.64
CA SER A 94 -13.93 -2.46 1.17
C SER A 94 -12.51 -2.68 0.63
N ILE A 95 -11.49 -2.52 1.48
CA ILE A 95 -10.09 -2.71 1.12
C ILE A 95 -9.77 -4.18 0.88
N ILE A 96 -10.34 -5.08 1.69
CA ILE A 96 -10.13 -6.53 1.54
C ILE A 96 -10.70 -7.00 0.21
N ASP A 97 -11.93 -6.59 -0.12
CA ASP A 97 -12.59 -7.00 -1.37
C ASP A 97 -11.85 -6.47 -2.60
N ALA A 98 -11.40 -5.21 -2.56
CA ALA A 98 -10.58 -4.66 -3.63
C ALA A 98 -9.23 -5.39 -3.75
N CYS A 99 -8.58 -5.74 -2.65
CA CYS A 99 -7.34 -6.51 -2.69
C CYS A 99 -7.56 -7.93 -3.25
N LYS A 100 -8.67 -8.59 -2.89
CA LYS A 100 -9.07 -9.89 -3.48
C LYS A 100 -9.35 -9.78 -4.98
N GLU A 101 -9.99 -8.70 -5.41
CA GLU A 101 -10.25 -8.46 -6.84
C GLU A 101 -8.96 -8.21 -7.63
N ILE A 102 -8.03 -7.43 -7.08
CA ILE A 102 -6.68 -7.26 -7.65
C ILE A 102 -5.97 -8.60 -7.73
N ASN A 103 -5.98 -9.38 -6.65
CA ASN A 103 -5.35 -10.70 -6.63
C ASN A 103 -5.93 -11.61 -7.73
N ASN A 104 -7.25 -11.65 -7.87
CA ASN A 104 -7.93 -12.39 -8.94
C ASN A 104 -7.59 -11.87 -10.34
N LYS A 105 -7.41 -10.56 -10.52
CA LYS A 105 -7.01 -9.96 -11.81
C LYS A 105 -5.55 -10.25 -12.14
N LEU A 106 -4.65 -10.15 -11.16
CA LEU A 106 -3.22 -10.44 -11.33
C LEU A 106 -2.95 -11.94 -11.49
N SER A 107 -3.74 -12.82 -10.86
CA SER A 107 -3.62 -14.26 -11.04
C SER A 107 -4.13 -14.73 -12.41
N LYS A 108 -5.19 -14.08 -12.94
CA LYS A 108 -5.73 -14.37 -14.28
C LYS A 108 -4.95 -13.69 -15.41
N ASN A 109 -4.35 -12.54 -15.16
CA ASN A 109 -3.48 -11.81 -16.07
C ASN A 109 -2.24 -11.35 -15.30
N PRO A 110 -1.22 -12.22 -15.15
CA PRO A 110 0.03 -11.80 -14.55
C PRO A 110 0.54 -10.59 -15.33
N PRO A 111 1.07 -9.55 -14.65
CA PRO A 111 1.62 -8.40 -15.33
C PRO A 111 2.63 -8.92 -16.35
N LYS A 112 2.35 -8.73 -17.64
CA LYS A 112 3.32 -9.01 -18.70
C LYS A 112 4.54 -8.20 -18.32
N THR A 113 5.60 -8.89 -17.87
CA THR A 113 6.93 -8.31 -17.81
C THR A 113 7.14 -7.70 -19.19
N PRO A 114 7.32 -6.36 -19.32
CA PRO A 114 7.57 -5.78 -20.61
C PRO A 114 8.76 -6.55 -21.20
N SER A 115 8.54 -7.12 -22.38
CA SER A 115 9.59 -7.87 -23.06
C SER A 115 10.80 -6.95 -23.18
N VAL A 116 12.02 -7.48 -23.04
CA VAL A 116 13.26 -6.72 -23.24
C VAL A 116 13.24 -5.94 -24.57
N ASN A 117 12.45 -6.38 -25.54
CA ASN A 117 12.23 -5.68 -26.81
C ASN A 117 11.39 -4.39 -26.67
N GLU A 118 10.39 -4.33 -25.79
CA GLU A 118 9.58 -3.13 -25.55
C GLU A 118 10.37 -2.05 -24.80
N GLN A 119 11.22 -2.45 -23.85
CA GLN A 119 12.13 -1.52 -23.15
C GLN A 119 13.16 -0.88 -24.08
N ARG A 120 13.62 -1.63 -25.11
CA ARG A 120 14.53 -1.10 -26.14
C ARG A 120 13.85 -0.14 -27.11
N LEU A 121 12.56 -0.33 -27.42
CA LEU A 121 11.82 0.60 -28.28
C LEU A 121 11.59 1.96 -27.60
N THR A 122 11.24 1.99 -26.31
CA THR A 122 11.07 3.25 -25.57
C THR A 122 12.37 4.03 -25.40
N ALA A 123 13.50 3.34 -25.21
CA ALA A 123 14.81 3.98 -25.11
C ALA A 123 15.27 4.61 -26.45
N ARG A 124 14.91 3.99 -27.58
CA ARG A 124 15.24 4.52 -28.91
C ARG A 124 14.38 5.71 -29.31
N LEU A 125 13.10 5.73 -28.97
CA LEU A 125 12.22 6.86 -29.27
C LEU A 125 12.65 8.14 -28.53
N HIS A 126 13.13 8.03 -27.28
CA HIS A 126 13.63 9.18 -26.53
C HIS A 126 14.95 9.76 -27.06
N SER A 127 15.75 8.94 -27.77
CA SER A 127 17.03 9.34 -28.35
C SER A 127 16.93 9.97 -29.74
N VAL A 128 15.78 9.85 -30.42
CA VAL A 128 15.56 10.40 -31.77
C VAL A 128 14.84 11.75 -31.74
N MET A 129 14.28 12.13 -30.58
CA MET A 129 13.60 13.42 -30.38
C MET A 129 14.40 14.41 -29.50
N SER A 130 15.69 14.14 -29.26
CA SER A 130 16.62 15.06 -28.58
C SER A 130 17.59 15.67 -29.58
#